data_AF-A0A7T5R9Z5-F1
#
_entry.id   AF-A0A7T5R9Z5-F1
#
_cell.length_a   1.000
_cell.length_b   1.000
_cell.length_c   1.000
_cell.angle_alpha   90.00
_cell.angle_beta   90.00
_cell.angle_gamma   90.00
#
_symmetry.space_group_name_H-M   'P 1'
#
loop_
_entity.id
_entity.type
_entity.pdbx_description
1 polymer ?
#
loop_
_entity_poly.entity_id
_entity_poly.type
_entity_poly.pdbx_seq_one_letter_code
_entity_poly.pdbx_strand_id
1 'polypeptide(L)' 'MSDRASELLRETNRKLDRLLAVVAAQGKDERTQIKIMTANGLTSEEIGSLLGKSASSIRRQRTSRKIKRQ' A
#
# COMPACT_ATOMS: atom_id res chain seq x y z
N MET A 1 -20.11 23.86 -9.70
CA MET A 1 -18.73 24.36 -9.44
C MET A 1 -18.10 23.70 -8.21
N SER A 2 -18.81 23.59 -7.07
CA SER A 2 -18.32 22.96 -5.83
C SER A 2 -17.88 21.48 -5.96
N ASP A 3 -18.58 20.68 -6.77
CA ASP A 3 -18.36 19.23 -6.80
C ASP A 3 -17.06 18.82 -7.49
N ARG A 4 -16.68 19.52 -8.56
CA ARG A 4 -15.44 19.21 -9.28
C ARG A 4 -14.20 19.55 -8.47
N ALA A 5 -14.22 20.68 -7.76
CA ALA A 5 -13.14 21.06 -6.84
C ALA A 5 -13.00 20.03 -5.70
N SER A 6 -14.13 19.59 -5.13
CA SER A 6 -14.16 18.57 -4.08
C SER A 6 -13.63 17.22 -4.54
N GLU A 7 -13.95 16.81 -5.77
CA GLU A 7 -13.44 15.57 -6.37
C GLU A 7 -11.91 15.62 -6.57
N LEU A 8 -11.41 16.73 -7.11
CA LEU A 8 -9.96 16.93 -7.30
C LEU A 8 -9.19 16.94 -5.98
N LEU A 9 -9.73 17.57 -4.94
CA LEU A 9 -9.14 17.54 -3.61
C LEU A 9 -9.10 16.13 -3.03
N ARG A 10 -10.18 15.35 -3.17
CA ARG A 10 -10.21 13.94 -2.73
C ARG A 10 -9.19 13.09 -3.47
N GLU A 11 -9.06 13.27 -4.78
CA GLU A 11 -8.06 12.55 -5.58
C GLU A 11 -6.63 12.92 -5.15
N THR A 12 -6.38 14.21 -4.92
CA THR A 12 -5.08 14.74 -4.47
C THR A 12 -4.70 14.17 -3.11
N ASN A 13 -5.63 14.18 -2.15
CA ASN A 13 -5.40 13.60 -0.82
C ASN A 13 -5.08 12.10 -0.91
N ARG A 14 -5.79 11.33 -1.74
CA ARG A 14 -5.47 9.91 -1.95
C ARG A 14 -4.07 9.69 -2.50
N LYS A 15 -3.60 10.56 -3.42
CA LYS A 15 -2.23 10.48 -3.96
C LYS A 15 -1.20 10.83 -2.89
N LEU A 16 -1.48 11.82 -2.04
CA LEU A 16 -0.60 12.21 -0.93
C LEU A 16 -0.49 11.08 0.11
N ASP A 17 -1.60 10.47 0.51
CA ASP A 17 -1.60 9.34 1.45
C ASP A 17 -0.74 8.18 0.94
N ARG A 18 -0.81 7.90 -0.37
CA ARG A 18 0.02 6.87 -1.01
C ARG A 18 1.50 7.22 -0.97
N LEU A 19 1.89 8.47 -1.21
CA LEU A 19 3.28 8.91 -1.12
C LEU A 19 3.80 8.83 0.33
N LEU A 20 3.00 9.28 1.30
CA LEU A 20 3.33 9.19 2.71
C LEU A 20 3.53 7.74 3.15
N ALA A 21 2.72 6.81 2.65
CA ALA A 21 2.88 5.39 2.92
C ALA A 21 4.22 4.84 2.42
N VAL A 22 4.66 5.25 1.22
CA VAL A 22 5.96 4.85 0.66
C VAL A 22 7.09 5.37 1.53
N VAL A 23 7.06 6.66 1.90
CA VAL A 23 8.08 7.28 2.78
C VAL A 23 8.09 6.62 4.16
N ALA A 24 6.93 6.39 4.77
CA ALA A 24 6.82 5.75 6.09
C ALA A 24 7.32 4.28 6.09
N ALA A 25 7.27 3.61 4.94
CA ALA A 25 7.80 2.28 4.75
C ALA A 25 9.34 2.26 4.64
N GLN A 26 9.98 3.35 4.22
CA GLN A 26 11.44 3.38 4.02
C GLN A 26 12.19 3.04 5.33
N GLY A 27 13.26 2.25 5.19
CA GLY A 27 14.08 1.80 6.33
C GLY A 27 13.41 0.76 7.25
N LYS A 28 12.17 0.36 6.99
CA LYS A 28 11.51 -0.74 7.71
C LYS A 28 11.86 -2.09 7.08
N ASP A 29 11.64 -3.18 7.83
CA ASP A 29 11.70 -4.53 7.27
C ASP A 29 10.60 -4.74 6.21
N GLU A 30 10.85 -5.60 5.22
CA GLU A 30 9.94 -5.84 4.09
C GLU A 30 8.51 -6.15 4.52
N ARG A 31 8.33 -6.90 5.60
CA ARG A 31 6.99 -7.26 6.09
C ARG A 31 6.25 -6.03 6.61
N THR A 32 6.94 -5.18 7.36
CA THR A 32 6.38 -3.91 7.83
C THR A 32 6.10 -2.96 6.67
N GLN A 33 6.98 -2.90 5.67
CA GLN A 33 6.78 -2.13 4.44
C GLN A 33 5.47 -2.52 3.74
N ILE A 34 5.29 -3.81 3.47
CA ILE A 34 4.08 -4.34 2.82
C ILE A 34 2.83 -4.05 3.65
N LYS A 35 2.91 -4.14 4.98
CA LYS A 35 1.79 -3.84 5.89
C LYS A 35 1.38 -2.37 5.81
N ILE A 36 2.34 -1.44 5.86
CA ILE A 36 2.08 0.01 5.79
C ILE A 36 1.45 0.37 4.44
N MET A 37 2.05 -0.08 3.33
CA MET A 37 1.53 0.20 1.99
C MET A 37 0.14 -0.40 1.77
N THR A 38 -0.09 -1.63 2.25
CA THR A 38 -1.41 -2.27 2.18
C THR A 38 -2.47 -1.47 2.96
N ALA A 39 -2.13 -0.98 4.16
CA ALA A 39 -3.05 -0.20 5.00
C ALA A 39 -3.45 1.13 4.34
N ASN A 40 -2.61 1.67 3.45
CA ASN A 40 -2.86 2.89 2.70
C ASN A 40 -3.43 2.63 1.29
N GLY A 41 -3.98 1.43 1.05
CA GLY A 41 -4.71 1.13 -0.18
C GLY A 41 -3.84 0.94 -1.42
N LEU A 42 -2.55 0.62 -1.25
CA LEU A 42 -1.75 0.14 -2.37
C LEU A 42 -2.10 -1.32 -2.70
N THR A 43 -2.21 -1.59 -3.98
CA THR A 43 -2.43 -2.91 -4.55
C THR A 43 -1.17 -3.77 -4.47
N SER A 44 -1.30 -5.08 -4.71
CA SER A 44 -0.14 -5.98 -4.67
C SER A 44 0.81 -5.73 -5.84
N GLU A 45 0.25 -5.24 -6.95
CA GLU A 45 0.94 -4.82 -8.17
C GLU A 45 1.78 -3.57 -7.91
N GLU A 46 1.20 -2.54 -7.30
CA GLU A 46 1.92 -1.31 -6.92
C GLU A 46 3.03 -1.59 -5.91
N ILE A 47 2.74 -2.36 -4.86
CA ILE A 47 3.74 -2.76 -3.86
C ILE A 47 4.85 -3.59 -4.49
N GLY A 48 4.48 -4.54 -5.37
CA GLY A 48 5.44 -5.37 -6.09
C GLY A 48 6.40 -4.54 -6.93
N SER A 49 5.88 -3.56 -7.67
CA SER A 49 6.70 -2.64 -8.45
C SER A 49 7.67 -1.83 -7.59
N LEU A 50 7.24 -1.37 -6.41
CA LEU A 50 8.08 -0.58 -5.50
C LEU A 50 9.19 -1.41 -4.84
N LEU A 51 8.94 -2.71 -4.63
CA LEU A 51 9.87 -3.61 -3.94
C LEU A 51 10.67 -4.52 -4.89
N GLY A 52 10.47 -4.41 -6.21
CA GLY A 52 11.10 -5.29 -7.19
C GLY A 52 10.62 -6.74 -7.11
N LYS A 53 9.33 -6.96 -6.81
CA LYS A 53 8.71 -8.28 -6.61
C LYS A 53 7.46 -8.47 -7.45
N SER A 54 7.12 -9.73 -7.71
CA SER A 54 5.84 -10.05 -8.36
C SER A 54 4.66 -9.81 -7.42
N ALA A 55 3.53 -9.38 -7.99
CA ALA A 55 2.27 -9.20 -7.25
C ALA A 55 1.82 -10.50 -6.55
N SER A 56 2.11 -11.66 -7.14
CA SER A 56 1.81 -12.97 -6.55
C SER A 56 2.63 -13.23 -5.27
N SER A 57 3.90 -12.81 -5.24
CA SER A 57 4.74 -12.87 -4.04
C SER A 57 4.16 -12.02 -2.91
N ILE A 58 3.78 -10.78 -3.22
CA ILE A 58 3.15 -9.87 -2.24
C ILE A 58 1.83 -10.45 -1.71
N ARG A 59 0.97 -10.99 -2.59
CA ARG A 59 -0.28 -11.66 -2.18
C ARG A 59 -0.05 -12.78 -1.18
N ARG A 60 0.93 -13.66 -1.41
CA ARG A 60 1.28 -14.74 -0.47
C ARG A 60 1.73 -14.23 0.88
N GLN A 61 2.55 -13.17 0.91
CA GLN A 61 3.00 -12.58 2.16
C GLN A 61 1.84 -11.97 2.96
N ARG A 62 0.86 -11.35 2.29
CA ARG A 62 -0.35 -10.79 2.93
C ARG A 62 -1.24 -11.86 3.57
N THR A 63 -1.38 -13.04 2.94
CA THR A 63 -2.28 -14.11 3.40
C THR A 63 -1.67 -15.06 4.43
N SER A 64 -0.34 -15.07 4.58
CA SER A 64 0.42 -15.97 5.45
C SER A 64 0.06 -15.92 6.96
N ARG A 65 -0.89 -15.09 7.39
CA ARG A 65 -1.36 -14.98 8.79
C ARG A 65 -2.54 -15.87 9.18
N LYS A 66 -3.15 -16.66 8.28
CA LYS A 66 -4.31 -17.49 8.66
C LYS A 66 -3.98 -18.87 9.27
N ILE A 67 -2.72 -19.33 9.30
CA ILE A 67 -2.39 -20.75 9.64
C ILE A 67 -1.43 -20.91 10.84
N LYS A 68 -1.58 -20.10 11.92
CA LYS A 68 -0.87 -20.34 13.19
C LYS A 68 -1.74 -20.05 14.42
N ARG A 69 -2.94 -20.65 14.45
CA ARG A 69 -3.79 -20.78 15.65
C ARG A 69 -4.49 -22.13 15.62
N GLN A 70 -3.73 -23.20 15.80
CA GLN A 70 -4.16 -24.48 16.34
C GLN A 70 -3.04 -25.00 17.23
#